data_AF-A0A554JBH1-F1
#
_entry.id   AF-A0A554JBH1-F1
#
_cell.length_a   1.000
_cell.length_b   1.000
_cell.length_c   1.000
_cell.angle_alpha   90.00
_cell.angle_beta   90.00
_cell.angle_gamma   90.00
#
_symmetry.space_group_name_H-M   'P 1'
#
loop_
_entity.id
_entity.type
_entity.pdbx_description
1 polymer ?
#
loop_
_entity_poly.entity_id
_entity_poly.type
_entity_poly.pdbx_seq_one_letter_code
_entity_poly.pdbx_strand_id
1 'polypeptide(L)'
;ADSDNPLYLVGTSEPSLLAYYMDTTLRDDELPIKVCAMTHCYRSEIGDYGKDTRGLYRVHEFDKVEQVVICRNNLEESEKMFNQMQDISEKILQELGLPYHIVASSTGDMGAGKYRMNDIETWMPSREGYGETHSNSNLTDWQARRLNLKFKTTDGQTYFCYTLNNTVVASPRILIPLLENFQAEDGSVKIPEVLQKYTNFSEIRPK
;
A
#
# COMPACT_ATOMS: atom_id res chain seq x y z
N ALA A 1 -14.58 -11.83 29.27
CA ALA A 1 -14.29 -10.68 28.40
C ALA A 1 -13.31 -11.21 27.35
N ASP A 2 -13.69 -11.56 26.12
CA ASP A 2 -14.60 -10.88 25.21
C ASP A 2 -15.08 -11.87 24.12
N SER A 3 -15.91 -12.87 24.46
CA SER A 3 -16.28 -13.94 23.51
C SER A 3 -17.23 -13.48 22.40
N ASP A 4 -17.90 -12.35 22.61
CA ASP A 4 -18.91 -11.84 21.68
C ASP A 4 -18.29 -10.88 20.65
N ASN A 5 -17.09 -10.34 20.90
CA ASN A 5 -16.35 -9.45 20.01
C ASN A 5 -14.88 -9.89 19.87
N PRO A 6 -14.60 -10.89 19.02
CA PRO A 6 -13.22 -11.31 18.78
C PRO A 6 -12.38 -10.18 18.17
N LEU A 7 -11.20 -9.96 18.72
CA LEU A 7 -10.22 -9.01 18.20
C LEU A 7 -9.25 -9.70 17.25
N TYR A 8 -8.87 -9.00 16.19
CA TYR A 8 -7.94 -9.48 15.17
C TYR A 8 -6.83 -8.45 14.93
N LEU A 9 -5.59 -8.94 14.77
CA LEU A 9 -4.49 -8.12 14.29
C LEU A 9 -4.68 -7.81 12.80
N VAL A 10 -4.43 -6.57 12.41
CA VAL A 10 -4.64 -6.12 11.02
C VAL A 10 -3.39 -6.39 10.16
N GLY A 11 -3.59 -6.81 8.91
CA GLY A 11 -2.51 -7.03 7.93
C GLY A 11 -2.18 -5.80 7.07
N THR A 12 -2.84 -4.68 7.34
CA THR A 12 -2.72 -3.36 6.69
C THR A 12 -3.54 -2.34 7.50
N SER A 13 -3.20 -1.05 7.42
CA SER A 13 -3.98 0.03 8.05
C SER A 13 -5.31 0.31 7.34
N GLU A 14 -5.48 -0.14 6.10
CA GLU A 14 -6.66 0.11 5.26
C GLU A 14 -8.01 -0.20 5.95
N PRO A 15 -8.26 -1.42 6.48
CA PRO A 15 -9.52 -1.71 7.17
C PRO A 15 -9.79 -0.77 8.35
N SER A 16 -8.75 -0.39 9.09
CA SER A 16 -8.88 0.50 10.24
C SER A 16 -9.20 1.94 9.80
N LEU A 17 -8.51 2.43 8.77
CA LEU A 17 -8.74 3.75 8.18
C LEU A 17 -10.14 3.90 7.60
N LEU A 18 -10.64 2.86 6.91
CA LEU A 18 -12.00 2.88 6.37
C LEU A 18 -13.06 2.69 7.47
N ALA A 19 -12.81 1.83 8.46
CA ALA A 19 -13.72 1.62 9.58
C ALA A 19 -13.91 2.87 10.45
N TYR A 20 -12.95 3.80 10.47
CA TYR A 20 -13.12 5.10 11.11
C TYR A 20 -14.33 5.88 10.56
N TYR A 21 -14.71 5.64 9.30
CA TYR A 21 -15.84 6.25 8.62
C TYR A 21 -17.06 5.30 8.50
N MET A 22 -17.07 4.16 9.20
CA MET A 22 -18.18 3.22 9.17
C MET A 22 -19.48 3.87 9.67
N ASP A 23 -20.60 3.53 9.02
CA ASP A 23 -21.94 4.05 9.33
C ASP A 23 -22.05 5.59 9.27
N THR A 24 -21.17 6.26 8.53
CA THR A 24 -21.20 7.70 8.35
C THR A 24 -21.81 8.11 7.00
N THR A 25 -22.44 9.28 6.97
CA THR A 25 -22.82 9.99 5.75
C THR A 25 -22.08 11.32 5.72
N LEU A 26 -21.04 11.38 4.90
CA LEU A 26 -20.19 12.55 4.69
C LEU A 26 -20.94 13.65 3.93
N ARG A 27 -20.52 14.89 4.09
CA ARG A 27 -20.93 16.01 3.24
C ARG A 27 -20.11 16.01 1.95
N ASP A 28 -20.71 16.50 0.86
CA ASP A 28 -20.00 16.63 -0.41
C ASP A 28 -18.69 17.44 -0.28
N ASP A 29 -18.68 18.50 0.54
CA ASP A 29 -17.51 19.37 0.76
C ASP A 29 -16.38 18.72 1.58
N GLU A 30 -16.60 17.53 2.15
CA GLU A 30 -15.56 16.75 2.83
C GLU A 30 -14.75 15.88 1.87
N LEU A 31 -15.20 15.72 0.62
CA LEU A 31 -14.60 14.82 -0.37
C LEU A 31 -13.73 15.55 -1.41
N PRO A 32 -12.59 14.97 -1.82
CA PRO A 32 -12.08 13.66 -1.41
C PRO A 32 -11.32 13.70 -0.08
N ILE A 33 -11.54 12.67 0.75
CA ILE A 33 -10.72 12.42 1.94
C ILE A 33 -9.47 11.66 1.50
N LYS A 34 -8.30 12.17 1.87
CA LYS A 34 -6.99 11.54 1.62
C LYS A 34 -6.30 11.34 2.95
N VAL A 35 -6.08 10.10 3.34
CA VAL A 35 -5.44 9.75 4.62
C VAL A 35 -4.27 8.81 4.39
N CYS A 36 -3.28 8.89 5.27
CA CYS A 36 -2.11 8.04 5.28
C CYS A 36 -1.82 7.59 6.70
N ALA A 37 -1.39 6.34 6.89
CA ALA A 37 -1.03 5.81 8.20
C ALA A 37 0.14 4.83 8.12
N MET A 38 1.01 4.90 9.12
CA MET A 38 2.03 3.89 9.41
C MET A 38 1.53 2.94 10.49
N THR A 39 1.59 1.63 10.23
CA THR A 39 1.17 0.59 11.19
C THR A 39 2.06 -0.64 11.14
N HIS A 40 2.24 -1.28 12.29
CA HIS A 40 2.65 -2.69 12.36
C HIS A 40 1.54 -3.57 11.78
N CYS A 41 1.88 -4.40 10.81
CA CYS A 41 0.99 -5.27 10.07
C CYS A 41 1.32 -6.73 10.36
N TYR A 42 0.28 -7.55 10.54
CA TYR A 42 0.42 -8.95 10.93
C TYR A 42 -0.28 -9.86 9.93
N ARG A 43 0.44 -10.87 9.42
CA ARG A 43 -0.09 -11.87 8.48
C ARG A 43 0.30 -13.27 8.92
N SER A 44 -0.65 -14.20 8.85
CA SER A 44 -0.42 -15.60 9.20
C SER A 44 0.43 -16.33 8.16
N GLU A 45 0.48 -15.81 6.92
CA GLU A 45 1.22 -16.39 5.79
C GLU A 45 0.86 -17.87 5.52
N ILE A 46 -0.35 -18.28 5.91
CA ILE A 46 -0.87 -19.64 5.70
C ILE A 46 -1.31 -19.79 4.23
N GLY A 47 -0.75 -20.78 3.53
CA GLY A 47 -1.11 -21.12 2.15
C GLY A 47 0.07 -21.19 1.19
N ASP A 48 1.19 -20.56 1.53
CA ASP A 48 2.37 -20.43 0.65
C ASP A 48 3.52 -21.37 1.02
N TYR A 49 3.19 -22.60 1.45
CA TYR A 49 4.16 -23.60 1.93
C TYR A 49 5.32 -23.80 0.92
N GLY A 50 6.48 -23.21 1.24
CA GLY A 50 7.74 -23.41 0.53
C GLY A 50 8.23 -22.26 -0.38
N LYS A 51 7.44 -21.20 -0.62
CA LYS A 51 7.87 -20.06 -1.45
C LYS A 51 8.27 -18.86 -0.59
N ASP A 52 9.46 -18.30 -0.85
CA ASP A 52 9.96 -17.05 -0.26
C ASP A 52 10.01 -17.00 1.28
N THR A 53 10.13 -18.16 1.95
CA THR A 53 10.15 -18.27 3.41
C THR A 53 11.48 -17.90 4.07
N ARG A 54 12.52 -17.58 3.28
CA ARG A 54 13.85 -17.17 3.76
C ARG A 54 14.14 -15.73 3.32
N GLY A 55 14.67 -14.93 4.23
CA GLY A 55 15.02 -13.53 3.99
C GLY A 55 13.91 -12.57 4.41
N LEU A 56 13.84 -11.40 3.75
CA LEU A 56 12.95 -10.30 4.14
C LEU A 56 11.69 -10.18 3.26
N TYR A 57 11.50 -11.10 2.30
CA TYR A 57 10.45 -10.96 1.28
C TYR A 57 9.06 -11.26 1.85
N ARG A 58 8.98 -12.26 2.74
CA ARG A 58 7.75 -12.69 3.40
C ARG A 58 8.03 -12.92 4.88
N VAL A 59 7.38 -12.14 5.73
CA VAL A 59 7.52 -12.16 7.19
C VAL A 59 6.14 -11.99 7.83
N HIS A 60 5.98 -12.47 9.06
CA HIS A 60 4.69 -12.42 9.76
C HIS A 60 4.34 -11.02 10.28
N GLU A 61 5.35 -10.22 10.60
CA GLU A 61 5.20 -8.87 11.11
C GLU A 61 6.06 -7.92 10.28
N PHE A 62 5.48 -6.80 9.86
CA PHE A 62 6.15 -5.81 9.03
C PHE A 62 5.52 -4.43 9.23
N ASP A 63 6.27 -3.38 8.94
CA ASP A 63 5.79 -2.00 8.93
C ASP A 63 5.29 -1.63 7.55
N LYS A 64 4.15 -0.94 7.51
CA LYS A 64 3.62 -0.40 6.24
C LYS A 64 3.10 1.00 6.41
N VAL A 65 3.46 1.86 5.47
CA VAL A 65 2.82 3.15 5.23
C VAL A 65 1.81 2.94 4.11
N GLU A 66 0.53 3.15 4.41
CA GLU A 66 -0.58 3.04 3.46
C GLU A 66 -1.17 4.41 3.18
N GLN A 67 -1.70 4.60 1.98
CA GLN A 67 -2.62 5.68 1.67
C GLN A 67 -4.01 5.12 1.31
N VAL A 68 -5.05 5.81 1.79
CA VAL A 68 -6.45 5.49 1.50
C VAL A 68 -7.15 6.76 1.04
N VAL A 69 -7.98 6.63 0.00
CA VAL A 69 -8.81 7.72 -0.51
C VAL A 69 -10.28 7.30 -0.46
N ILE A 70 -11.11 8.21 0.05
CA ILE A 70 -12.57 8.14 -0.04
C ILE A 70 -13.00 9.32 -0.91
N CYS A 71 -13.68 9.04 -2.01
CA CYS A 71 -14.11 10.07 -2.97
C CYS A 71 -15.58 9.89 -3.37
N ARG A 72 -16.10 10.82 -4.16
CA ARG A 72 -17.48 10.75 -4.66
C ARG A 72 -17.65 9.52 -5.55
N ASN A 73 -18.90 9.09 -5.74
CA ASN A 73 -19.28 8.04 -6.68
C ASN A 73 -19.17 8.55 -8.13
N ASN A 74 -17.93 8.86 -8.54
CA ASN A 74 -17.60 9.37 -9.85
C ASN A 74 -16.33 8.65 -10.32
N LEU A 75 -16.45 7.96 -11.46
CA LEU A 75 -15.37 7.13 -11.97
C LEU A 75 -14.18 7.96 -12.47
N GLU A 76 -14.41 9.14 -13.05
CA GLU A 76 -13.33 10.03 -13.50
C GLU A 76 -12.54 10.57 -12.29
N GLU A 77 -13.23 10.95 -11.22
CA GLU A 77 -12.59 11.37 -9.96
C GLU A 77 -11.78 10.23 -9.35
N SER A 78 -12.33 9.01 -9.27
CA SER A 78 -11.61 7.87 -8.67
C SER A 78 -10.41 7.44 -9.51
N GLU A 79 -10.49 7.43 -10.85
CA GLU A 79 -9.35 7.14 -11.72
C GLU A 79 -8.26 8.21 -11.61
N LYS A 80 -8.65 9.48 -11.45
CA LYS A 80 -7.69 10.56 -11.14
C LYS A 80 -6.99 10.32 -9.80
N MET A 81 -7.73 9.91 -8.76
CA MET A 81 -7.14 9.58 -7.46
C MET A 81 -6.23 8.34 -7.53
N PHE A 82 -6.63 7.31 -8.29
CA PHE A 82 -5.84 6.11 -8.54
C PHE A 82 -4.47 6.44 -9.13
N ASN A 83 -4.43 7.27 -10.19
CA ASN A 83 -3.18 7.69 -10.81
C ASN A 83 -2.35 8.56 -9.86
N GLN A 84 -2.95 9.51 -9.14
CA GLN A 84 -2.24 10.33 -8.14
C GLN A 84 -1.59 9.50 -7.03
N MET A 85 -2.30 8.48 -6.53
CA MET A 85 -1.76 7.57 -5.53
C MET A 85 -0.59 6.76 -6.11
N GLN A 86 -0.70 6.30 -7.35
CA GLN A 86 0.39 5.58 -8.03
C GLN A 86 1.63 6.47 -8.17
N ASP A 87 1.45 7.69 -8.67
CA ASP A 87 2.52 8.67 -8.87
C ASP A 87 3.31 8.93 -7.58
N ILE A 88 2.65 8.93 -6.41
CA ILE A 88 3.31 9.08 -5.10
C ILE A 88 4.26 7.91 -4.82
N SER A 89 3.81 6.66 -5.00
CA SER A 89 4.65 5.47 -4.77
C SER A 89 5.78 5.36 -5.78
N GLU A 90 5.49 5.67 -7.06
CA GLU A 90 6.50 5.74 -8.11
C GLU A 90 7.57 6.78 -7.80
N LYS A 91 7.16 7.99 -7.36
CA LYS A 91 8.09 9.05 -7.00
C LYS A 91 9.02 8.64 -5.86
N ILE A 92 8.54 7.90 -4.86
CA ILE A 92 9.38 7.35 -3.79
C ILE A 92 10.45 6.43 -4.36
N LEU A 93 10.09 5.51 -5.26
CA LEU A 93 11.07 4.62 -5.90
C LEU A 93 12.07 5.38 -6.77
N GLN A 94 11.61 6.38 -7.51
CA GLN A 94 12.46 7.26 -8.33
C GLN A 94 13.47 8.04 -7.48
N GLU A 95 13.03 8.65 -6.37
CA GLU A 95 13.88 9.37 -5.44
C GLU A 95 14.89 8.45 -4.73
N LEU A 96 14.49 7.20 -4.46
CA LEU A 96 15.39 6.16 -3.94
C LEU A 96 16.36 5.63 -4.99
N GLY A 97 16.17 5.93 -6.28
CA GLY A 97 16.98 5.41 -7.37
C GLY A 97 16.78 3.91 -7.64
N LEU A 98 15.59 3.39 -7.37
CA LEU A 98 15.27 1.97 -7.52
C LEU A 98 14.63 1.69 -8.89
N PRO A 99 15.13 0.69 -9.66
CA PRO A 99 14.48 0.27 -10.90
C PRO A 99 13.16 -0.44 -10.61
N TYR A 100 12.08 -0.02 -11.27
CA TYR A 100 10.75 -0.59 -11.09
C TYR A 100 9.97 -0.63 -12.41
N HIS A 101 8.88 -1.40 -12.41
CA HIS A 101 7.85 -1.33 -13.44
C HIS A 101 6.45 -1.44 -12.82
N ILE A 102 5.44 -1.23 -13.64
CA ILE A 102 4.03 -1.24 -13.23
C ILE A 102 3.34 -2.37 -13.97
N VAL A 103 2.63 -3.20 -13.23
CA VAL A 103 1.92 -4.37 -13.75
C VAL A 103 0.43 -4.17 -13.51
N ALA A 104 -0.36 -4.11 -14.57
CA ALA A 104 -1.82 -4.18 -14.45
C ALA A 104 -2.23 -5.62 -14.15
N SER A 105 -2.86 -5.84 -12.98
CA SER A 105 -3.19 -7.18 -12.52
C SER A 105 -4.32 -7.80 -13.34
N SER A 106 -4.22 -9.10 -13.64
CA SER A 106 -5.28 -9.82 -14.36
C SER A 106 -6.53 -9.98 -13.49
N THR A 107 -7.70 -10.17 -14.10
CA THR A 107 -8.96 -10.33 -13.35
C THR A 107 -8.96 -11.48 -12.35
N GLY A 108 -8.20 -12.55 -12.62
CA GLY A 108 -8.04 -13.68 -11.69
C GLY A 108 -7.15 -13.38 -10.48
N ASP A 109 -6.29 -12.36 -10.58
CA ASP A 109 -5.28 -12.00 -9.58
C ASP A 109 -5.66 -10.76 -8.74
N MET A 110 -6.61 -9.96 -9.24
CA MET A 110 -7.11 -8.78 -8.55
C MET A 110 -7.71 -9.09 -7.16
N GLY A 111 -8.30 -10.27 -6.99
CA GLY A 111 -9.08 -10.58 -5.79
C GLY A 111 -10.43 -9.86 -5.74
N ALA A 112 -11.19 -10.12 -4.68
CA ALA A 112 -12.59 -9.70 -4.61
C ALA A 112 -12.76 -8.17 -4.48
N GLY A 113 -13.72 -7.63 -5.24
CA GLY A 113 -14.21 -6.26 -5.08
C GLY A 113 -13.37 -5.17 -5.77
N LYS A 114 -12.20 -5.51 -6.32
CA LYS A 114 -11.39 -4.54 -7.06
C LYS A 114 -11.97 -4.29 -8.45
N TYR A 115 -12.15 -3.01 -8.77
CA TYR A 115 -12.46 -2.53 -10.12
C TYR A 115 -11.19 -2.43 -10.97
N ARG A 116 -10.09 -1.98 -10.37
CA ARG A 116 -8.77 -1.86 -11.00
C ARG A 116 -7.68 -2.10 -9.96
N MET A 117 -6.59 -2.76 -10.38
CA MET A 117 -5.42 -2.98 -9.54
C MET A 117 -4.15 -2.88 -10.40
N ASN A 118 -3.18 -2.12 -9.91
CA ASN A 118 -1.83 -2.08 -10.45
C ASN A 118 -0.84 -2.40 -9.34
N ASP A 119 0.05 -3.34 -9.59
CA ASP A 119 1.19 -3.59 -8.71
C ASP A 119 2.41 -2.83 -9.22
N ILE A 120 3.26 -2.40 -8.29
CA ILE A 120 4.57 -1.83 -8.59
C ILE A 120 5.60 -2.82 -8.08
N GLU A 121 6.36 -3.38 -9.02
CA GLU A 121 7.41 -4.34 -8.71
C GLU A 121 8.78 -3.68 -8.89
N THR A 122 9.68 -3.94 -7.95
CA THR A 122 11.04 -3.39 -7.92
C THR A 122 12.06 -4.48 -8.24
N TRP A 123 13.11 -4.15 -8.99
CA TRP A 123 14.17 -5.09 -9.36
C TRP A 123 14.96 -5.56 -8.14
N MET A 124 15.11 -6.89 -8.00
CA MET A 124 15.87 -7.54 -6.94
C MET A 124 16.93 -8.47 -7.56
N PRO A 125 18.21 -8.06 -7.62
CA PRO A 125 19.31 -8.84 -8.20
C PRO A 125 19.36 -10.32 -7.77
N SER A 126 19.16 -10.62 -6.49
CA SER A 126 19.21 -12.00 -5.98
C SER A 126 18.07 -12.89 -6.49
N ARG A 127 16.98 -12.28 -6.95
CA ARG A 127 15.82 -12.97 -7.54
C ARG A 127 15.93 -13.08 -9.06
N GLU A 128 16.93 -12.44 -9.68
CA GLU A 128 17.04 -12.28 -11.13
C GLU A 128 15.73 -11.77 -11.76
N GLY A 129 15.00 -10.92 -11.03
CA GLY A 129 13.63 -10.57 -11.36
C GLY A 129 13.07 -9.40 -10.55
N TYR A 130 11.87 -8.99 -10.92
CA TYR A 130 11.09 -8.01 -10.18
C TYR A 130 10.29 -8.69 -9.07
N GLY A 131 10.08 -7.98 -7.96
CA GLY A 131 9.23 -8.41 -6.86
C GLY A 131 8.29 -7.31 -6.39
N GLU A 132 7.05 -7.67 -6.06
CA GLU A 132 6.00 -6.75 -5.63
C GLU A 132 6.41 -5.95 -4.38
N THR A 133 6.37 -4.63 -4.51
CA THR A 133 6.69 -3.67 -3.43
C THR A 133 5.52 -2.77 -3.07
N HIS A 134 4.59 -2.55 -4.02
CA HIS A 134 3.38 -1.77 -3.79
C HIS A 134 2.21 -2.41 -4.54
N SER A 135 1.01 -2.16 -4.04
CA SER A 135 -0.23 -2.52 -4.72
C SER A 135 -1.22 -1.36 -4.59
N ASN A 136 -1.73 -0.89 -5.73
CA ASN A 136 -2.66 0.22 -5.86
C ASN A 136 -4.02 -0.30 -6.35
N SER A 137 -5.10 -0.03 -5.62
CA SER A 137 -6.42 -0.59 -5.89
C SER A 137 -7.53 0.47 -5.88
N ASN A 138 -8.41 0.39 -6.88
CA ASN A 138 -9.70 1.07 -6.89
C ASN A 138 -10.80 0.03 -6.65
N LEU A 139 -11.59 0.20 -5.59
CA LEU A 139 -12.66 -0.75 -5.21
C LEU A 139 -14.06 -0.19 -5.44
N THR A 140 -14.15 0.99 -6.06
CA THR A 140 -15.40 1.73 -6.25
C THR A 140 -16.24 1.70 -4.98
N ASP A 141 -17.51 1.32 -5.03
CA ASP A 141 -18.40 1.31 -3.87
C ASP A 141 -18.41 -0.02 -3.10
N TRP A 142 -17.56 -0.99 -3.46
CA TRP A 142 -17.61 -2.35 -2.89
C TRP A 142 -17.39 -2.34 -1.37
N GLN A 143 -16.35 -1.67 -0.89
CA GLN A 143 -16.10 -1.55 0.56
C GLN A 143 -17.08 -0.60 1.22
N ALA A 144 -17.41 0.52 0.56
CA ALA A 144 -18.33 1.53 1.09
C ALA A 144 -19.71 0.93 1.40
N ARG A 145 -20.22 0.02 0.56
CA ARG A 145 -21.47 -0.71 0.81
C ARG A 145 -21.42 -1.59 2.05
N ARG A 146 -20.27 -2.23 2.30
CA ARG A 146 -20.06 -3.12 3.46
C ARG A 146 -19.89 -2.34 4.77
N LEU A 147 -19.38 -1.11 4.68
CA LEU A 147 -19.15 -0.21 5.80
C LEU A 147 -20.30 0.80 5.99
N ASN A 148 -21.33 0.76 5.15
CA ASN A 148 -22.41 1.74 5.11
C ASN A 148 -21.90 3.20 5.02
N LEU A 149 -20.80 3.41 4.29
CA LEU A 149 -20.14 4.70 4.09
C LEU A 149 -20.73 5.45 2.89
N LYS A 150 -21.38 6.58 3.16
CA LYS A 150 -22.09 7.37 2.15
C LYS A 150 -21.61 8.82 2.13
N PHE A 151 -22.02 9.55 1.10
CA PHE A 151 -21.99 11.00 1.11
C PHE A 151 -23.33 11.55 0.62
N LYS A 152 -23.64 12.77 1.07
CA LYS A 152 -24.82 13.52 0.66
C LYS A 152 -24.40 14.67 -0.24
N THR A 153 -24.93 14.68 -1.47
CA THR A 153 -24.73 15.74 -2.45
C THR A 153 -25.46 17.01 -2.04
N THR A 154 -25.08 18.14 -2.65
CA THR A 154 -25.67 19.46 -2.36
C THR A 154 -27.15 19.56 -2.72
N ASP A 155 -27.63 18.74 -3.67
CA ASP A 155 -29.05 18.60 -4.04
C ASP A 155 -29.84 17.68 -3.10
N GLY A 156 -29.19 17.09 -2.10
CA GLY A 156 -29.80 16.28 -1.05
C GLY A 156 -29.83 14.78 -1.32
N GLN A 157 -29.35 14.33 -2.48
CA GLN A 157 -29.24 12.91 -2.80
C GLN A 157 -28.13 12.24 -1.98
N THR A 158 -28.24 10.93 -1.75
CA THR A 158 -27.26 10.17 -0.96
C THR A 158 -26.73 9.00 -1.78
N TYR A 159 -25.41 8.88 -1.85
CA TYR A 159 -24.72 7.84 -2.61
C TYR A 159 -23.66 7.16 -1.74
N PHE A 160 -23.34 5.90 -2.04
CA PHE A 160 -22.16 5.26 -1.47
C PHE A 160 -20.89 5.88 -2.05
N CYS A 161 -19.89 6.12 -1.21
CA CYS A 161 -18.60 6.65 -1.65
C CYS A 161 -17.84 5.62 -2.51
N TYR A 162 -16.82 6.09 -3.22
CA TYR A 162 -15.78 5.22 -3.79
C TYR A 162 -14.55 5.18 -2.89
N THR A 163 -13.95 3.99 -2.74
CA THR A 163 -12.75 3.78 -1.92
C THR A 163 -11.58 3.27 -2.75
N LEU A 164 -10.39 3.78 -2.42
CA LEU A 164 -9.13 3.38 -3.03
C LEU A 164 -8.06 3.21 -1.95
N ASN A 165 -7.09 2.35 -2.20
CA ASN A 165 -5.92 2.17 -1.35
C ASN A 165 -4.65 2.06 -2.21
N ASN A 166 -3.52 2.40 -1.64
CA ASN A 166 -2.22 2.07 -2.21
C ASN A 166 -1.16 1.95 -1.12
N THR A 167 -0.22 1.03 -1.29
CA THR A 167 0.99 0.99 -0.46
C THR A 167 1.90 2.16 -0.83
N VAL A 168 2.39 2.90 0.17
CA VAL A 168 3.38 3.97 -0.02
C VAL A 168 4.79 3.40 0.13
N VAL A 169 5.01 2.57 1.16
CA VAL A 169 6.24 1.79 1.35
C VAL A 169 6.00 0.71 2.41
N ALA A 170 6.61 -0.48 2.24
CA ALA A 170 6.55 -1.57 3.21
C ALA A 170 7.96 -2.07 3.60
N SER A 171 8.25 -2.07 4.90
CA SER A 171 9.48 -2.56 5.50
C SER A 171 9.20 -3.86 6.26
N PRO A 172 9.98 -4.93 6.10
CA PRO A 172 11.36 -4.91 5.62
C PRO A 172 11.51 -5.16 4.11
N ARG A 173 10.44 -5.44 3.35
CA ARG A 173 10.57 -5.86 1.95
C ARG A 173 11.31 -4.82 1.07
N ILE A 174 11.05 -3.53 1.25
CA ILE A 174 11.76 -2.46 0.52
C ILE A 174 13.28 -2.46 0.76
N LEU A 175 13.75 -3.06 1.86
CA LEU A 175 15.17 -3.18 2.16
C LEU A 175 15.87 -4.13 1.19
N ILE A 176 15.18 -5.11 0.59
CA ILE A 176 15.77 -6.04 -0.37
C ILE A 176 16.37 -5.28 -1.56
N PRO A 177 15.57 -4.53 -2.36
CA PRO A 177 16.13 -3.82 -3.49
C PRO A 177 17.08 -2.69 -3.06
N LEU A 178 16.90 -2.08 -1.88
CA LEU A 178 17.85 -1.09 -1.36
C LEU A 178 19.23 -1.70 -1.06
N LEU A 179 19.29 -2.83 -0.37
CA LEU A 179 20.55 -3.47 -0.04
C LEU A 179 21.22 -4.04 -1.29
N GLU A 180 20.45 -4.65 -2.19
CA GLU A 180 21.00 -5.36 -3.34
C GLU A 180 21.44 -4.42 -4.48
N ASN A 181 20.69 -3.35 -4.77
CA ASN A 181 21.05 -2.43 -5.86
C ASN A 181 22.14 -1.43 -5.47
N PHE A 182 22.41 -1.25 -4.18
CA PHE A 182 23.42 -0.32 -3.67
C PHE A 182 24.63 -1.01 -3.02
N GLN A 183 24.79 -2.33 -3.20
CA GLN A 183 25.95 -3.07 -2.71
C GLN A 183 27.24 -2.71 -3.45
N ALA A 184 28.37 -2.81 -2.76
CA ALA A 184 29.72 -2.69 -3.30
C ALA A 184 30.51 -4.00 -3.12
N GLU A 185 31.60 -4.16 -3.88
CA GLU A 185 32.45 -5.36 -3.84
C GLU A 185 33.08 -5.62 -2.46
N ASP A 186 33.32 -4.56 -1.66
CA ASP A 186 33.83 -4.65 -0.29
C ASP A 186 32.75 -5.07 0.74
N GLY A 187 31.53 -5.36 0.29
CA GLY A 187 30.40 -5.71 1.14
C GLY A 187 29.71 -4.52 1.82
N SER A 188 30.14 -3.28 1.54
CA SER A 188 29.41 -2.09 1.98
C SER A 188 28.15 -1.86 1.15
N VAL A 189 27.21 -1.10 1.70
CA VAL A 189 25.98 -0.68 1.00
C VAL A 189 25.90 0.84 1.04
N LYS A 190 25.83 1.47 -0.13
CA LYS A 190 25.65 2.93 -0.23
C LYS A 190 24.22 3.31 0.15
N ILE A 191 24.06 4.39 0.90
CA ILE A 191 22.75 4.95 1.24
C ILE A 191 22.30 5.94 0.16
N PRO A 192 21.09 5.79 -0.43
CA PRO A 192 20.50 6.79 -1.31
C PRO A 192 20.54 8.19 -0.70
N GLU A 193 20.89 9.20 -1.50
CA GLU A 193 21.11 10.57 -1.01
C GLU A 193 19.91 11.11 -0.23
N VAL A 194 18.70 10.84 -0.70
CA VAL A 194 17.44 11.25 -0.06
C VAL A 194 17.25 10.66 1.35
N LEU A 195 17.93 9.57 1.68
CA LEU A 195 17.89 8.91 2.99
C LEU A 195 18.96 9.40 3.96
N GLN A 196 20.06 10.00 3.48
CA GLN A 196 21.23 10.33 4.31
C GLN A 196 20.91 11.31 5.44
N LYS A 197 19.96 12.22 5.22
CA LYS A 197 19.48 13.15 6.26
C LYS A 197 18.74 12.48 7.42
N TYR A 198 18.22 11.27 7.20
CA TYR A 198 17.52 10.48 8.23
C TYR A 198 18.46 9.49 8.92
N THR A 199 19.41 8.91 8.18
CA THR A 199 20.37 7.92 8.71
C THR A 199 21.58 8.56 9.39
N ASN A 200 21.97 9.77 8.96
CA ASN A 200 23.22 10.45 9.35
C ASN A 200 24.51 9.73 8.92
N PHE A 201 24.41 8.84 7.92
CA PHE A 201 25.56 8.19 7.29
C PHE A 201 25.29 7.93 5.80
N SER A 202 26.36 7.91 5.00
CA SER A 202 26.29 7.70 3.54
C SER A 202 26.49 6.25 3.10
N GLU A 203 26.93 5.39 4.01
CA GLU A 203 27.24 3.98 3.73
C GLU A 203 27.06 3.11 4.99
N ILE A 204 26.65 1.87 4.79
CA ILE A 204 26.67 0.80 5.80
C ILE A 204 27.89 -0.05 5.50
N ARG A 205 28.76 -0.28 6.48
CA ARG A 205 29.92 -1.18 6.36
C ARG A 205 29.70 -2.47 7.15
N PRO A 206 30.31 -3.60 6.72
CA PRO A 206 30.37 -4.81 7.54
C PRO A 206 30.94 -4.49 8.94
N LYS A 207 30.37 -5.12 9.97
CA LYS A 207 30.86 -5.02 11.35
C LYS A 207 32.02 -5.96 11.60
#